data_AF-A0A8H3ZR00-F1
#
_entry.id   AF-A0A8H3ZR00-F1
#
_cell.length_a   1.000
_cell.length_b   1.000
_cell.length_c   1.000
_cell.angle_alpha   90.00
_cell.angle_beta   90.00
_cell.angle_gamma   90.00
#
_symmetry.space_group_name_H-M   'P 1'
#
loop_
_entity.id
_entity.type
_entity.pdbx_description
1 polymer ?
#
loop_
_entity_poly.entity_id
_entity_poly.type
_entity_poly.pdbx_seq_one_letter_code
_entity_poly.pdbx_strand_id
1 'polypeptide(L)'
;MTSMSSLSTGLTATAIGIVAHLVYFNKGEHHRHGTKYLQAVFAGVLIASTTHHYATSATWITSVGACFYTLSYFFAGIYGSLLVYRLLLHPLNQFPGPLTARTSDIQLSMRLARYHDLHKQTVDLYKAYGPFVRIGSSTLMLAHPLAVPAIHGPDSLCHRASMYDFEQPNCGIATRDKQVHASRRRLWSHGFGERALRDYEDRIGIYVQIFLAHLSKSRGQPVDMAQWTEHFAFDVLGDLALGKDFGMLRDGGHPLIEQLVAGMEIMALRLPMWLLRLMVDVAQPLVPTEESTGFLAFCHENLDKMMNNEKRFRRPSLMAPLLAHYEKLPPSQRDISVLRNDCRFAIIAGSDTVAATLAFIFFYIARHQEHGRKVRDELHSLKRAHGNQEGPLFDHRSIMNAHHLNAVINETLRLHPPASTNMRVTPPEGLMVGDTFIPGNMTVFSSQYVIGRSEAVYEKAEDFVPERWYSKPEMIRERAGYAPFSTGTLLRTSCFVI
;
A
#
# COMPACT_ATOMS: atom_id res chain seq x y z
N MET A 1 -43.52 22.67 32.08
CA MET A 1 -42.51 21.87 32.82
C MET A 1 -41.83 20.80 31.97
N THR A 2 -42.40 20.35 30.85
CA THR A 2 -41.85 19.30 29.96
C THR A 2 -40.68 19.73 29.05
N SER A 3 -40.52 21.03 28.75
CA SER A 3 -39.42 21.54 27.91
C SER A 3 -38.10 21.73 28.66
N MET A 4 -38.16 22.08 29.95
CA MET A 4 -36.94 22.26 30.77
C MET A 4 -36.32 20.90 31.13
N SER A 5 -37.15 19.86 31.34
CA SER A 5 -36.65 18.51 31.60
C SER A 5 -36.00 17.89 30.36
N SER A 6 -36.58 18.07 29.16
CA SER A 6 -35.97 17.57 27.91
C SER A 6 -34.65 18.27 27.57
N LEU A 7 -34.53 19.57 27.87
CA LEU A 7 -33.28 20.30 27.71
C LEU A 7 -32.21 19.81 28.70
N SER A 8 -32.57 19.58 29.97
CA SER A 8 -31.66 19.03 30.99
C SER A 8 -31.14 17.64 30.60
N THR A 9 -32.00 16.77 30.07
CA THR A 9 -31.60 15.45 29.56
C THR A 9 -30.65 15.57 28.37
N GLY A 10 -30.93 16.48 27.43
CA GLY A 10 -30.05 16.75 26.30
C GLY A 10 -28.65 17.22 26.72
N LEU A 11 -28.57 18.21 27.61
CA LEU A 11 -27.29 18.72 28.14
C LEU A 11 -26.49 17.63 28.85
N THR A 12 -27.17 16.78 29.63
CA THR A 12 -26.54 15.62 30.29
C THR A 12 -25.97 14.64 29.26
N ALA A 13 -26.73 14.32 28.21
CA ALA A 13 -26.26 13.46 27.13
C ALA A 13 -25.05 14.06 26.39
N THR A 14 -25.04 15.37 26.13
CA THR A 14 -23.89 16.08 25.57
C THR A 14 -22.66 15.99 26.46
N ALA A 15 -22.81 16.21 27.78
CA ALA A 15 -21.71 16.08 28.74
C ALA A 15 -21.13 14.64 28.75
N ILE A 16 -21.99 13.62 28.75
CA ILE A 16 -21.58 12.21 28.64
C ILE A 16 -20.86 11.97 27.31
N GLY A 17 -21.34 12.55 26.20
CA GLY A 17 -20.69 12.47 24.89
C GLY A 17 -19.28 13.09 24.90
N ILE A 18 -19.10 14.25 25.53
CA ILE A 18 -17.79 14.89 25.71
C ILE A 18 -16.85 13.98 26.51
N VAL A 19 -17.33 13.42 27.64
CA VAL A 19 -16.54 12.49 28.46
C VAL A 19 -16.18 11.23 27.68
N ALA A 20 -17.11 10.66 26.93
CA ALA A 20 -16.87 9.49 26.08
C ALA A 20 -15.80 9.76 25.03
N HIS A 21 -15.81 10.95 24.41
CA HIS A 21 -14.74 11.37 23.50
C HIS A 21 -13.38 11.43 24.22
N LEU A 22 -13.27 12.17 25.32
CA LEU A 22 -12.00 12.42 25.99
C LEU A 22 -11.39 11.18 26.65
N VAL A 23 -12.22 10.31 27.22
CA VAL A 23 -11.78 9.15 27.99
C VAL A 23 -11.57 7.91 27.12
N TYR A 24 -12.43 7.72 26.11
CA TYR A 24 -12.46 6.51 25.29
C TYR A 24 -12.08 6.78 23.84
N PHE A 25 -12.89 7.54 23.07
CA PHE A 25 -12.71 7.64 21.61
C PHE A 25 -11.46 8.40 21.15
N ASN A 26 -10.86 9.22 22.03
CA ASN A 26 -9.59 9.89 21.76
C ASN A 26 -8.37 9.01 22.11
N LYS A 27 -8.57 7.75 22.52
CA LYS A 27 -7.50 6.84 22.95
C LYS A 27 -7.59 5.51 22.22
N GLY A 28 -6.51 5.19 21.50
CA GLY A 28 -6.40 3.92 20.79
C GLY A 28 -7.14 3.90 19.46
N GLU A 29 -7.21 2.71 18.88
CA GLU A 29 -7.71 2.51 17.52
C GLU A 29 -9.11 1.89 17.52
N HIS A 30 -10.07 2.63 16.95
CA HIS A 30 -11.48 2.26 16.95
C HIS A 30 -12.00 1.78 15.59
N HIS A 31 -11.22 1.90 14.51
CA HIS A 31 -11.66 1.56 13.14
C HIS A 31 -12.01 0.08 12.96
N ARG A 32 -11.45 -0.81 13.80
CA ARG A 32 -11.71 -2.27 13.76
C ARG A 32 -13.03 -2.68 14.42
N HIS A 33 -13.73 -1.75 15.08
CA HIS A 33 -14.91 -2.04 15.87
C HIS A 33 -16.19 -1.42 15.29
N GLY A 34 -16.14 -0.93 14.04
CA GLY A 34 -17.24 -0.20 13.41
C GLY A 34 -18.58 -0.93 13.44
N THR A 35 -18.60 -2.21 13.05
CA THR A 35 -19.83 -3.03 13.09
C THR A 35 -20.35 -3.27 14.50
N LYS A 36 -19.46 -3.48 15.48
CA LYS A 36 -19.84 -3.61 16.90
C LYS A 36 -20.46 -2.32 17.42
N TYR A 37 -19.96 -1.16 17.02
CA TYR A 37 -20.55 0.12 17.40
C TYR A 37 -21.93 0.32 16.78
N LEU A 38 -22.13 -0.05 15.51
CA LEU A 38 -23.45 -0.01 14.90
C LEU A 38 -24.44 -0.93 15.64
N GLN A 39 -24.04 -2.18 15.89
CA GLN A 39 -24.83 -3.14 16.65
C GLN A 39 -25.18 -2.63 18.05
N ALA A 40 -24.22 -2.04 18.76
CA ALA A 40 -24.43 -1.47 20.09
C ALA A 40 -25.42 -0.29 20.05
N VAL A 41 -25.34 0.58 19.04
CA VAL A 41 -26.29 1.68 18.86
C VAL A 41 -27.69 1.14 18.57
N PHE A 42 -27.85 0.17 17.66
CA PHE A 42 -29.15 -0.44 17.37
C PHE A 42 -29.76 -1.14 18.58
N ALA A 43 -28.99 -1.97 19.28
CA ALA A 43 -29.42 -2.63 20.50
C ALA A 43 -29.78 -1.61 21.59
N GLY A 44 -28.98 -0.56 21.75
CA GLY A 44 -29.23 0.54 22.68
C GLY A 44 -30.53 1.29 22.38
N VAL A 45 -30.80 1.59 21.11
CA VAL A 45 -32.06 2.22 20.67
C VAL A 45 -33.26 1.33 20.98
N LEU A 46 -33.16 0.02 20.72
CA LEU A 46 -34.22 -0.94 21.01
C LEU A 46 -34.49 -1.04 22.53
N ILE A 47 -33.45 -1.19 23.35
CA ILE A 47 -33.58 -1.29 24.81
C ILE A 47 -34.11 0.02 25.42
N ALA A 48 -33.58 1.17 24.99
CA ALA A 48 -33.99 2.47 25.52
C ALA A 48 -35.44 2.80 25.13
N SER A 49 -35.84 2.54 23.88
CA SER A 49 -37.21 2.79 23.42
C SER A 49 -38.23 1.86 24.09
N THR A 50 -37.91 0.57 24.25
CA THR A 50 -38.77 -0.39 24.97
C THR A 50 -38.91 0.00 26.44
N THR A 51 -37.80 0.33 27.11
CA THR A 51 -37.82 0.77 28.52
C THR A 51 -38.61 2.05 28.68
N HIS A 52 -38.42 3.04 27.81
CA HIS A 52 -39.18 4.29 27.84
C HIS A 52 -40.69 4.05 27.61
N HIS A 53 -41.04 3.18 26.65
CA HIS A 53 -42.43 2.80 26.37
C HIS A 53 -43.12 2.23 27.61
N TYR A 54 -42.51 1.24 28.26
CA TYR A 54 -43.09 0.61 29.45
C TYR A 54 -43.04 1.49 30.71
N ALA A 55 -42.03 2.34 30.87
CA ALA A 55 -41.90 3.21 32.05
C ALA A 55 -42.85 4.41 32.02
N THR A 56 -43.19 4.92 30.84
CA THR A 56 -43.99 6.15 30.68
C THR A 56 -45.36 5.91 30.07
N SER A 57 -45.65 4.68 29.61
CA SER A 57 -46.84 4.33 28.82
C SER A 57 -47.00 5.18 27.55
N ALA A 58 -45.93 5.81 27.07
CA ALA A 58 -45.92 6.62 25.87
C ALA A 58 -45.98 5.73 24.61
N THR A 59 -46.40 6.26 23.46
CA THR A 59 -46.43 5.47 22.21
C THR A 59 -45.03 5.03 21.76
N TRP A 60 -44.93 4.01 20.90
CA TRP A 60 -43.66 3.60 20.31
C TRP A 60 -42.96 4.74 19.56
N ILE A 61 -43.73 5.52 18.79
CA ILE A 61 -43.20 6.65 18.01
C ILE A 61 -42.56 7.70 18.93
N THR A 62 -43.22 8.04 20.04
CA THR A 62 -42.70 9.02 21.00
C THR A 62 -41.48 8.48 21.76
N SER A 63 -41.47 7.19 22.10
CA SER A 63 -40.35 6.55 22.79
C SER A 63 -39.10 6.44 21.90
N VAL A 64 -39.29 6.08 20.63
CA VAL A 64 -38.22 6.08 19.62
C VAL A 64 -37.72 7.51 19.36
N GLY A 65 -38.64 8.48 19.24
CA GLY A 65 -38.29 9.90 19.09
C GLY A 65 -37.45 10.46 20.25
N ALA A 66 -37.82 10.15 21.49
CA ALA A 66 -37.07 10.54 22.69
C ALA A 66 -35.66 9.92 22.73
N CYS A 67 -35.53 8.67 22.28
CA CYS A 67 -34.24 8.00 22.15
C CYS A 67 -33.35 8.69 21.10
N PHE A 68 -33.86 8.93 19.89
CA PHE A 68 -33.12 9.64 18.85
C PHE A 68 -32.75 11.07 19.25
N TYR A 69 -33.65 11.77 19.96
CA TYR A 69 -33.36 13.08 20.55
C TYR A 69 -32.15 12.99 21.48
N THR A 70 -32.17 12.09 22.47
CA THR A 70 -31.05 11.91 23.41
C THR A 70 -29.75 11.52 22.71
N LEU A 71 -29.83 10.61 21.74
CA LEU A 71 -28.68 10.14 20.97
C LEU A 71 -28.07 11.27 20.11
N SER A 72 -28.89 12.17 19.56
CA SER A 72 -28.40 13.32 18.80
C SER A 72 -27.57 14.27 19.67
N TYR A 73 -27.98 14.54 20.91
CA TYR A 73 -27.22 15.35 21.87
C TYR A 73 -25.93 14.66 22.31
N PHE A 74 -25.96 13.35 22.50
CA PHE A 74 -24.76 12.55 22.81
C PHE A 74 -23.73 12.64 21.68
N PHE A 75 -24.14 12.42 20.43
CA PHE A 75 -23.23 12.55 19.28
C PHE A 75 -22.78 13.99 19.06
N ALA A 76 -23.65 14.99 19.28
CA ALA A 76 -23.24 16.39 19.25
C ALA A 76 -22.13 16.68 20.28
N GLY A 77 -22.19 16.07 21.47
CA GLY A 77 -21.12 16.15 22.47
C GLY A 77 -19.82 15.51 22.00
N ILE A 78 -19.88 14.29 21.45
CA ILE A 78 -18.69 13.59 20.91
C ILE A 78 -18.04 14.42 19.80
N TYR A 79 -18.79 14.76 18.75
CA TYR A 79 -18.24 15.42 17.57
C TYR A 79 -17.87 16.88 17.85
N GLY A 80 -18.63 17.57 18.71
CA GLY A 80 -18.27 18.90 19.19
C GLY A 80 -16.92 18.90 19.93
N SER A 81 -16.75 17.98 20.89
CA SER A 81 -15.48 17.80 21.61
C SER A 81 -14.33 17.43 20.67
N LEU A 82 -14.58 16.52 19.72
CA LEU A 82 -13.61 16.11 18.70
C LEU A 82 -13.15 17.28 17.84
N LEU A 83 -14.06 18.11 17.35
CA LEU A 83 -13.74 19.26 16.52
C LEU A 83 -12.95 20.31 17.30
N VAL A 84 -13.35 20.61 18.54
CA VAL A 84 -12.61 21.53 19.42
C VAL A 84 -11.17 21.01 19.62
N TYR A 85 -11.00 19.74 19.94
CA TYR A 85 -9.68 19.11 20.08
C TYR A 85 -8.87 19.22 18.77
N ARG A 86 -9.44 18.80 17.64
CA ARG A 86 -8.77 18.77 16.35
C ARG A 86 -8.34 20.14 15.82
N LEU A 87 -9.16 21.16 16.06
CA LEU A 87 -8.95 22.52 15.56
C LEU A 87 -8.01 23.34 16.45
N LEU A 88 -8.04 23.12 17.76
CA LEU A 88 -7.35 23.98 18.74
C LEU A 88 -6.22 23.28 19.48
N LEU A 89 -6.43 22.03 19.93
CA LEU A 89 -5.54 21.33 20.87
C LEU A 89 -4.66 20.26 20.23
N HIS A 90 -4.94 19.86 18.99
CA HIS A 90 -4.23 18.76 18.35
C HIS A 90 -2.74 19.09 18.13
N PRO A 91 -1.80 18.18 18.47
CA PRO A 91 -0.36 18.46 18.37
C PRO A 91 0.09 18.89 16.97
N LEU A 92 -0.56 18.38 15.92
CA LEU A 92 -0.25 18.77 14.54
C LEU A 92 -0.71 20.19 14.15
N ASN A 93 -1.32 20.98 15.05
CA ASN A 93 -1.70 22.37 14.76
C ASN A 93 -0.50 23.29 14.51
N GLN A 94 0.69 22.89 14.97
CA GLN A 94 1.94 23.61 14.68
C GLN A 94 2.40 23.47 13.22
N PHE A 95 1.90 22.47 12.48
CA PHE A 95 2.29 22.24 11.09
C PHE A 95 1.32 22.94 10.13
N PRO A 96 1.84 23.53 9.03
CA PRO A 96 1.02 24.14 8.01
C PRO A 96 0.22 23.09 7.21
N GLY A 97 -0.84 23.52 6.55
CA GLY A 97 -1.67 22.68 5.69
C GLY A 97 -3.10 23.21 5.54
N PRO A 98 -3.93 22.60 4.69
CA PRO A 98 -5.31 23.02 4.50
C PRO A 98 -6.11 22.99 5.82
N LEU A 99 -6.89 24.03 6.12
CA LEU A 99 -7.71 24.07 7.34
C LEU A 99 -8.70 22.90 7.43
N THR A 100 -9.23 22.47 6.30
CA THR A 100 -10.12 21.31 6.19
C THR A 100 -9.44 19.99 6.54
N ALA A 101 -8.11 19.89 6.38
CA ALA A 101 -7.35 18.72 6.80
C ALA A 101 -7.35 18.56 8.33
N ARG A 102 -7.61 19.64 9.09
CA ARG A 102 -7.68 19.56 10.56
C ARG A 102 -8.90 18.77 11.02
N THR A 103 -10.02 18.84 10.32
CA THR A 103 -11.30 18.28 10.78
C THR A 103 -11.46 16.81 10.42
N SER A 104 -11.08 16.40 9.20
CA SER A 104 -11.32 15.05 8.70
C SER A 104 -10.40 14.68 7.52
N ASP A 105 -10.12 13.38 7.40
CA ASP A 105 -9.39 12.80 6.27
C ASP A 105 -10.29 12.67 5.02
N ILE A 106 -11.62 12.73 5.18
CA ILE A 106 -12.59 12.64 4.07
C ILE A 106 -12.35 13.72 3.01
N GLN A 107 -11.85 14.90 3.41
CA GLN A 107 -11.56 15.97 2.47
C GLN A 107 -10.51 15.56 1.44
N LEU A 108 -9.47 14.85 1.88
CA LEU A 108 -8.46 14.32 0.97
C LEU A 108 -9.10 13.29 0.02
N SER A 109 -9.95 12.41 0.55
CA SER A 109 -10.67 11.43 -0.26
C SER A 109 -11.56 12.07 -1.33
N MET A 110 -12.30 13.14 -0.98
CA MET A 110 -13.13 13.88 -1.93
C MET A 110 -12.32 14.56 -3.03
N ARG A 111 -11.11 15.05 -2.73
CA ARG A 111 -10.21 15.61 -3.74
C ARG A 111 -9.67 14.53 -4.69
N LEU A 112 -9.44 13.32 -4.18
CA LEU A 112 -8.94 12.19 -4.96
C LEU A 112 -10.03 11.50 -5.79
N ALA A 113 -11.29 11.67 -5.44
CA ALA A 113 -12.43 10.97 -6.05
C ALA A 113 -12.56 11.14 -7.57
N ARG A 114 -12.01 12.22 -8.14
CA ARG A 114 -12.11 12.48 -9.59
C ARG A 114 -10.89 12.00 -10.37
N TYR A 115 -9.69 12.10 -9.81
CA TYR A 115 -8.44 11.99 -10.59
C TYR A 115 -7.43 11.00 -10.01
N HIS A 116 -7.63 10.49 -8.79
CA HIS A 116 -6.72 9.53 -8.15
C HIS A 116 -5.24 10.00 -8.11
N ASP A 117 -5.03 11.31 -8.05
CA ASP A 117 -3.75 11.96 -8.37
C ASP A 117 -2.98 12.46 -7.13
N LEU A 118 -2.96 11.64 -6.07
CA LEU A 118 -2.30 12.01 -4.80
C LEU A 118 -0.87 12.50 -5.02
N HIS A 119 -0.12 11.88 -5.94
CA HIS A 119 1.25 12.30 -6.27
C HIS A 119 1.32 13.77 -6.70
N LYS A 120 0.37 14.26 -7.54
CA LYS A 120 0.30 15.68 -7.93
C LYS A 120 -0.12 16.56 -6.77
N GLN A 121 -1.13 16.14 -6.02
CA GLN A 121 -1.58 16.90 -4.84
C GLN A 121 -0.46 17.06 -3.80
N THR A 122 0.39 16.06 -3.61
CA THR A 122 1.54 16.17 -2.70
C THR A 122 2.57 17.20 -3.18
N VAL A 123 2.75 17.37 -4.50
CA VAL A 123 3.61 18.43 -5.07
C VAL A 123 3.01 19.80 -4.81
N ASP A 124 1.72 19.98 -5.06
CA ASP A 124 1.05 21.27 -4.84
C ASP A 124 1.05 21.67 -3.36
N LEU A 125 0.81 20.71 -2.48
CA LEU A 125 0.90 20.90 -1.03
C LEU A 125 2.31 21.26 -0.58
N TYR A 126 3.34 20.58 -1.12
CA TYR A 126 4.73 20.90 -0.82
C TYR A 126 5.10 22.31 -1.28
N LYS A 127 4.69 22.72 -2.50
CA LYS A 127 4.92 24.07 -3.03
C LYS A 127 4.23 25.15 -2.19
N ALA A 128 3.03 24.87 -1.67
CA ALA A 128 2.25 25.83 -0.90
C ALA A 128 2.67 25.95 0.58
N TYR A 129 3.06 24.84 1.21
CA TYR A 129 3.24 24.77 2.68
C TYR A 129 4.64 24.33 3.12
N GLY A 130 5.49 23.89 2.20
CA GLY A 130 6.85 23.45 2.49
C GLY A 130 6.97 21.95 2.84
N PRO A 131 8.08 21.54 3.50
CA PRO A 131 8.47 20.13 3.62
C PRO A 131 7.66 19.30 4.65
N PHE A 132 6.93 19.94 5.56
CA PHE A 132 6.13 19.27 6.59
C PHE A 132 4.70 19.78 6.52
N VAL A 133 3.76 18.96 6.01
CA VAL A 133 2.40 19.43 5.72
C VAL A 133 1.36 18.52 6.36
N ARG A 134 0.44 19.08 7.14
CA ARG A 134 -0.71 18.35 7.66
C ARG A 134 -1.73 18.15 6.54
N ILE A 135 -2.00 16.89 6.19
CA ILE A 135 -2.92 16.53 5.10
C ILE A 135 -4.16 15.77 5.57
N GLY A 136 -4.20 15.40 6.84
CA GLY A 136 -5.35 14.79 7.49
C GLY A 136 -5.43 15.16 8.96
N SER A 137 -6.47 14.66 9.61
CA SER A 137 -6.80 14.94 11.01
C SER A 137 -5.64 14.59 11.95
N SER A 138 -4.96 13.48 11.70
CA SER A 138 -3.74 13.05 12.40
C SER A 138 -2.65 12.56 11.43
N THR A 139 -2.66 13.08 10.19
CA THR A 139 -1.75 12.64 9.11
C THR A 139 -0.85 13.77 8.64
N LEU A 140 0.46 13.55 8.68
CA LEU A 140 1.51 14.48 8.28
C LEU A 140 2.29 13.93 7.08
N MET A 141 2.31 14.70 5.99
CA MET A 141 3.14 14.44 4.82
C MET A 141 4.54 14.99 5.06
N LEU A 142 5.55 14.17 4.80
CA LEU A 142 6.97 14.53 4.90
C LEU A 142 7.59 14.57 3.50
N ALA A 143 8.07 15.74 3.09
CA ALA A 143 8.79 15.98 1.85
C ALA A 143 10.22 16.47 2.14
N HIS A 144 10.84 15.87 3.16
CA HIS A 144 12.20 16.16 3.61
C HIS A 144 13.09 14.93 3.38
N PRO A 145 14.33 15.06 2.89
CA PRO A 145 15.17 13.89 2.59
C PRO A 145 15.44 13.01 3.82
N LEU A 146 15.68 13.62 4.98
CA LEU A 146 15.89 12.89 6.24
C LEU A 146 14.62 12.20 6.77
N ALA A 147 13.45 12.42 6.18
CA ALA A 147 12.24 11.73 6.60
C ALA A 147 12.32 10.22 6.34
N VAL A 148 12.95 9.82 5.24
CA VAL A 148 13.10 8.42 4.85
C VAL A 148 13.84 7.61 5.91
N PRO A 149 15.09 7.94 6.29
CA PRO A 149 15.78 7.20 7.34
C PRO A 149 15.07 7.34 8.71
N ALA A 150 14.43 8.48 9.00
CA ALA A 150 13.76 8.66 10.28
C ALA A 150 12.53 7.74 10.45
N ILE A 151 11.69 7.58 9.43
CA ILE A 151 10.43 6.81 9.54
C ILE A 151 10.55 5.38 8.98
N HIS A 152 11.46 5.16 8.03
CA HIS A 152 11.68 3.87 7.38
C HIS A 152 13.06 3.28 7.69
N GLY A 153 13.97 3.96 8.37
CA GLY A 153 15.32 3.45 8.63
C GLY A 153 15.35 2.17 9.46
N PRO A 154 16.50 1.47 9.51
CA PRO A 154 16.68 0.27 10.34
C PRO A 154 16.43 0.54 11.83
N ASP A 155 16.81 1.74 12.30
CA ASP A 155 16.66 2.17 13.70
C ASP A 155 15.34 2.92 13.96
N SER A 156 14.47 3.02 12.96
CA SER A 156 13.18 3.68 13.11
C SER A 156 12.30 2.92 14.10
N LEU A 157 11.82 3.64 15.11
CA LEU A 157 10.85 3.13 16.08
C LEU A 157 9.41 3.12 15.54
N CYS A 158 9.18 3.78 14.40
CA CYS A 158 7.88 3.82 13.75
C CYS A 158 7.37 2.42 13.42
N HIS A 159 6.04 2.29 13.40
CA HIS A 159 5.37 1.04 13.04
C HIS A 159 4.37 1.27 11.91
N ARG A 160 3.88 0.17 11.31
CA ARG A 160 2.92 0.24 10.20
C ARG A 160 1.60 0.89 10.65
N ALA A 161 1.10 1.82 9.84
CA ALA A 161 -0.15 2.52 10.11
C ALA A 161 -1.39 1.63 9.89
N SER A 162 -2.56 2.15 10.28
CA SER A 162 -3.85 1.47 10.14
C SER A 162 -4.21 1.12 8.68
N MET A 163 -3.57 1.73 7.67
CA MET A 163 -3.78 1.37 6.27
C MET A 163 -3.54 -0.12 5.98
N TYR A 164 -2.67 -0.76 6.75
CA TYR A 164 -2.36 -2.19 6.62
C TYR A 164 -3.43 -3.10 7.23
N ASP A 165 -4.49 -2.54 7.84
CA ASP A 165 -5.62 -3.31 8.38
C ASP A 165 -6.74 -3.58 7.36
N PHE A 166 -6.56 -3.16 6.10
CA PHE A 166 -7.54 -3.39 5.04
C PHE A 166 -7.92 -4.88 4.94
N GLU A 167 -6.92 -5.77 4.94
CA GLU A 167 -7.09 -7.22 4.76
C GLU A 167 -7.33 -7.99 6.09
N GLN A 168 -7.61 -7.32 7.21
CA GLN A 168 -7.89 -8.01 8.48
C GLN A 168 -9.10 -8.98 8.36
N PRO A 169 -9.09 -10.12 9.07
CA PRO A 169 -8.08 -10.58 10.04
C PRO A 169 -6.79 -11.13 9.41
N ASN A 170 -6.71 -11.16 8.08
CA ASN A 170 -5.84 -12.01 7.30
C ASN A 170 -4.74 -11.19 6.57
N CYS A 171 -3.79 -10.65 7.33
CA CYS A 171 -2.84 -9.67 6.77
C CYS A 171 -1.56 -10.25 6.16
N GLY A 172 -1.35 -11.58 6.13
CA GLY A 172 -0.14 -12.21 5.60
C GLY A 172 1.17 -11.52 6.02
N ILE A 173 2.09 -11.31 5.08
CA ILE A 173 3.33 -10.52 5.25
C ILE A 173 3.06 -9.03 5.53
N ALA A 174 1.89 -8.51 5.15
CA ALA A 174 1.48 -7.12 5.34
C ALA A 174 1.06 -6.78 6.79
N THR A 175 1.05 -7.76 7.71
CA THR A 175 0.73 -7.56 9.14
C THR A 175 1.47 -6.40 9.80
N ARG A 176 0.80 -5.74 10.74
CA ARG A 176 1.33 -4.66 11.58
C ARG A 176 2.13 -5.17 12.78
N ASP A 177 1.93 -6.43 13.16
CA ASP A 177 2.67 -7.06 14.25
C ASP A 177 4.14 -7.26 13.84
N LYS A 178 5.06 -6.64 14.59
CA LYS A 178 6.49 -6.65 14.27
C LYS A 178 7.10 -8.06 14.34
N GLN A 179 6.66 -8.89 15.28
CA GLN A 179 7.20 -10.24 15.49
C GLN A 179 6.68 -11.20 14.43
N VAL A 180 5.37 -11.17 14.16
CA VAL A 180 4.76 -11.97 13.09
C VAL A 180 5.35 -11.57 11.74
N HIS A 181 5.45 -10.27 11.46
CA HIS A 181 6.08 -9.79 10.22
C HIS A 181 7.52 -10.27 10.09
N ALA A 182 8.34 -10.16 11.15
CA ALA A 182 9.72 -10.60 11.13
C ALA A 182 9.86 -12.12 10.87
N SER A 183 9.01 -12.93 11.50
CA SER A 183 8.98 -14.38 11.27
C SER A 183 8.62 -14.72 9.83
N ARG A 184 7.53 -14.14 9.31
CA ARG A 184 7.09 -14.36 7.91
C ARG A 184 8.13 -13.88 6.91
N ARG A 185 8.73 -12.72 7.15
CA ARG A 185 9.75 -12.15 6.28
C ARG A 185 10.97 -13.05 6.15
N ARG A 186 11.38 -13.74 7.21
CA ARG A 186 12.46 -14.74 7.14
C ARG A 186 12.10 -15.86 6.16
N LEU A 187 10.86 -16.37 6.20
CA LEU A 187 10.40 -17.39 5.25
C LEU A 187 10.45 -16.88 3.80
N TRP A 188 9.89 -15.69 3.57
CA TRP A 188 9.91 -15.05 2.26
C TRP A 188 11.32 -14.83 1.71
N SER A 189 12.29 -14.47 2.57
CA SER A 189 13.66 -14.20 2.14
C SER A 189 14.34 -15.39 1.45
N HIS A 190 13.92 -16.63 1.74
CA HIS A 190 14.43 -17.81 1.06
C HIS A 190 13.98 -17.90 -0.41
N GLY A 191 12.78 -17.40 -0.73
CA GLY A 191 12.25 -17.37 -2.10
C GLY A 191 12.90 -16.30 -2.97
N PHE A 192 13.65 -15.38 -2.37
CA PHE A 192 14.33 -14.28 -3.06
C PHE A 192 15.85 -14.29 -2.85
N GLY A 193 16.40 -15.42 -2.41
CA GLY A 193 17.85 -15.61 -2.32
C GLY A 193 18.47 -15.83 -3.70
N GLU A 194 19.79 -15.59 -3.83
CA GLU A 194 20.55 -15.72 -5.08
C GLU A 194 20.31 -17.05 -5.80
N ARG A 195 20.20 -18.16 -5.06
CA ARG A 195 19.89 -19.48 -5.63
C ARG A 195 18.51 -19.53 -6.28
N ALA A 196 17.48 -19.01 -5.59
CA ALA A 196 16.11 -19.04 -6.10
C ALA A 196 15.97 -18.13 -7.33
N LEU A 197 16.62 -16.97 -7.33
CA LEU A 197 16.62 -16.05 -8.47
C LEU A 197 17.20 -16.70 -9.73
N ARG A 198 18.32 -17.43 -9.62
CA ARG A 198 18.87 -18.20 -10.74
C ARG A 198 17.89 -19.24 -11.29
N ASP A 199 17.16 -19.94 -10.41
CA ASP A 199 16.15 -20.91 -10.85
C ASP A 199 14.95 -20.24 -11.56
N TYR A 200 14.75 -18.93 -11.36
CA TYR A 200 13.68 -18.16 -12.01
C TYR A 200 14.09 -17.57 -13.36
N GLU A 201 15.38 -17.34 -13.59
CA GLU A 201 15.89 -16.71 -14.83
C GLU A 201 15.45 -17.48 -16.09
N ASP A 202 15.59 -18.80 -16.09
CA ASP A 202 15.16 -19.64 -17.23
C ASP A 202 13.65 -19.52 -17.50
N ARG A 203 12.86 -19.40 -16.43
CA ARG A 203 11.40 -19.25 -16.52
C ARG A 203 11.02 -17.88 -17.06
N ILE A 204 11.65 -16.82 -16.55
CA ILE A 204 11.46 -15.45 -17.02
C ILE A 204 11.86 -15.35 -18.50
N GLY A 205 12.95 -16.03 -18.89
CA GLY A 205 13.42 -16.09 -20.27
C GLY A 205 12.34 -16.54 -21.27
N ILE A 206 11.47 -17.49 -20.89
CA ILE A 206 10.35 -17.94 -21.74
C ILE A 206 9.39 -16.78 -22.02
N TYR A 207 8.98 -16.04 -20.98
CA TYR A 207 8.07 -14.89 -21.12
C TYR A 207 8.72 -13.75 -21.90
N VAL A 208 10.02 -13.51 -21.70
CA VAL A 208 10.78 -12.54 -22.49
C VAL A 208 10.74 -12.90 -23.98
N GLN A 209 10.91 -14.18 -24.34
CA GLN A 209 10.84 -14.58 -25.75
C GLN A 209 9.44 -14.41 -26.35
N ILE A 210 8.39 -14.72 -25.60
CA ILE A 210 7.00 -14.46 -26.03
C ILE A 210 6.79 -12.96 -26.27
N PHE A 211 7.26 -12.14 -25.34
CA PHE A 211 7.16 -10.69 -25.43
C PHE A 211 7.94 -10.12 -26.64
N LEU A 212 9.19 -10.56 -26.85
CA LEU A 212 10.00 -10.17 -28.00
C LEU A 212 9.41 -10.64 -29.34
N ALA A 213 8.80 -11.83 -29.38
CA ALA A 213 8.11 -12.33 -30.55
C ALA A 213 6.92 -11.44 -30.92
N HIS A 214 6.17 -10.95 -29.92
CA HIS A 214 5.11 -9.97 -30.15
C HIS A 214 5.67 -8.64 -30.70
N LEU A 215 6.69 -8.07 -30.06
CA LEU A 215 7.32 -6.82 -30.53
C LEU A 215 7.88 -6.94 -31.96
N SER A 216 8.39 -8.12 -32.32
CA SER A 216 8.88 -8.41 -33.67
C SER A 216 7.76 -8.43 -34.72
N LYS A 217 6.59 -8.95 -34.37
CA LYS A 217 5.39 -8.94 -35.25
C LYS A 217 4.81 -7.53 -35.41
N SER A 218 4.90 -6.72 -34.37
CA SER A 218 4.40 -5.34 -34.36
C SER A 218 5.41 -4.32 -34.92
N ARG A 219 6.44 -4.78 -35.64
CA ARG A 219 7.50 -3.92 -36.18
C ARG A 219 6.93 -2.85 -37.10
N GLY A 220 7.26 -1.59 -36.79
CA GLY A 220 6.80 -0.42 -37.56
C GLY A 220 5.39 0.05 -37.18
N GLN A 221 4.74 -0.59 -36.21
CA GLN A 221 3.45 -0.16 -35.67
C GLN A 221 3.63 0.40 -34.25
N PRO A 222 2.79 1.39 -33.84
CA PRO A 222 2.72 1.79 -32.43
C PRO A 222 2.31 0.62 -31.54
N VAL A 223 2.93 0.51 -30.37
CA VAL A 223 2.64 -0.53 -29.37
C VAL A 223 2.38 0.15 -28.03
N ASP A 224 1.28 -0.22 -27.37
CA ASP A 224 1.00 0.21 -26.00
C ASP A 224 1.88 -0.55 -25.01
N MET A 225 3.02 0.04 -24.66
CA MET A 225 3.96 -0.60 -23.75
C MET A 225 3.42 -0.73 -22.33
N ALA A 226 2.46 0.11 -21.89
CA ALA A 226 1.90 -0.01 -20.54
C ALA A 226 1.11 -1.32 -20.43
N GLN A 227 0.18 -1.56 -21.37
CA GLN A 227 -0.59 -2.80 -21.45
C GLN A 227 0.32 -4.03 -21.55
N TRP A 228 1.30 -4.01 -22.44
CA TRP A 228 2.16 -5.19 -22.63
C TRP A 228 3.11 -5.47 -21.46
N THR A 229 3.57 -4.44 -20.75
CA THR A 229 4.36 -4.64 -19.52
C THR A 229 3.52 -5.15 -18.37
N GLU A 230 2.24 -4.80 -18.32
CA GLU A 230 1.27 -5.38 -17.38
C GLU A 230 1.07 -6.88 -17.67
N HIS A 231 0.80 -7.24 -18.93
CA HIS A 231 0.66 -8.64 -19.34
C HIS A 231 1.90 -9.45 -18.99
N PHE A 232 3.09 -8.91 -19.28
CA PHE A 232 4.36 -9.54 -18.95
C PHE A 232 4.52 -9.77 -17.44
N ALA A 233 4.30 -8.74 -16.63
CA ALA A 233 4.52 -8.82 -15.19
C ALA A 233 3.55 -9.81 -14.51
N PHE A 234 2.26 -9.78 -14.86
CA PHE A 234 1.28 -10.71 -14.30
C PHE A 234 1.52 -12.15 -14.71
N ASP A 235 1.88 -12.43 -15.98
CA ASP A 235 2.20 -13.79 -16.41
C ASP A 235 3.44 -14.34 -15.69
N VAL A 236 4.49 -13.53 -15.58
CA VAL A 236 5.73 -13.91 -14.87
C VAL A 236 5.44 -14.18 -13.40
N LEU A 237 4.77 -13.27 -12.69
CA LEU A 237 4.51 -13.45 -11.26
C LEU A 237 3.49 -14.55 -10.98
N GLY A 238 2.48 -14.73 -11.84
CA GLY A 238 1.56 -15.87 -11.79
C GLY A 238 2.32 -17.18 -11.87
N ASP A 239 3.23 -17.31 -12.83
CA ASP A 239 4.10 -18.48 -12.94
C ASP A 239 5.01 -18.63 -11.71
N LEU A 240 5.79 -17.61 -11.35
CA LEU A 240 6.75 -17.71 -10.25
C LEU A 240 6.07 -18.00 -8.90
N ALA A 241 4.88 -17.47 -8.63
CA ALA A 241 4.14 -17.68 -7.39
C ALA A 241 3.37 -19.01 -7.37
N LEU A 242 2.61 -19.32 -8.41
CA LEU A 242 1.64 -20.42 -8.45
C LEU A 242 2.03 -21.58 -9.39
N GLY A 243 3.08 -21.40 -10.20
CA GLY A 243 3.44 -22.32 -11.28
C GLY A 243 2.50 -22.24 -12.49
N LYS A 244 1.66 -21.19 -12.57
CA LYS A 244 0.65 -21.00 -13.61
C LYS A 244 0.55 -19.53 -14.04
N ASP A 245 0.86 -19.24 -15.31
CA ASP A 245 0.59 -17.93 -15.91
C ASP A 245 -0.90 -17.72 -16.24
N PHE A 246 -1.28 -16.45 -16.42
CA PHE A 246 -2.62 -16.02 -16.81
C PHE A 246 -2.85 -16.10 -18.32
N GLY A 247 -1.78 -16.20 -19.12
CA GLY A 247 -1.83 -16.25 -20.57
C GLY A 247 -1.99 -14.87 -21.23
N MET A 248 -1.84 -13.79 -20.47
CA MET A 248 -2.09 -12.42 -20.94
C MET A 248 -1.21 -12.03 -22.13
N LEU A 249 0.05 -12.49 -22.17
CA LEU A 249 0.95 -12.24 -23.30
C LEU A 249 0.51 -12.95 -24.59
N ARG A 250 -0.29 -14.01 -24.49
CA ARG A 250 -0.78 -14.79 -25.64
C ARG A 250 -2.16 -14.29 -26.09
N ASP A 251 -3.03 -14.05 -25.12
CA ASP A 251 -4.45 -13.82 -25.35
C ASP A 251 -4.83 -12.33 -25.35
N GLY A 252 -3.92 -11.45 -24.92
CA GLY A 252 -4.11 -10.00 -24.96
C GLY A 252 -4.91 -9.42 -23.78
N GLY A 253 -5.06 -10.18 -22.69
CA GLY A 253 -5.72 -9.74 -21.46
C GLY A 253 -6.20 -10.93 -20.63
N HIS A 254 -6.72 -10.66 -19.42
CA HIS A 254 -7.35 -11.69 -18.60
C HIS A 254 -8.45 -11.08 -17.70
N PRO A 255 -9.71 -11.51 -17.80
CA PRO A 255 -10.83 -10.88 -17.08
C PRO A 255 -10.65 -10.80 -15.56
N LEU A 256 -9.96 -11.77 -14.96
CA LEU A 256 -9.69 -11.75 -13.51
C LEU A 256 -8.72 -10.64 -13.10
N ILE A 257 -7.76 -10.30 -13.96
CA ILE A 257 -6.80 -9.23 -13.70
C ILE A 257 -7.48 -7.88 -13.90
N GLU A 258 -8.30 -7.72 -14.95
CA GLU A 258 -9.10 -6.52 -15.16
C GLU A 258 -10.04 -6.24 -13.96
N GLN A 259 -10.73 -7.27 -13.46
CA GLN A 259 -11.58 -7.16 -12.28
C GLN A 259 -10.76 -6.78 -11.03
N LEU A 260 -9.57 -7.35 -10.86
CA LEU A 260 -8.67 -7.05 -9.76
C LEU A 260 -8.23 -5.58 -9.81
N VAL A 261 -7.74 -5.11 -10.96
CA VAL A 261 -7.26 -3.73 -11.16
C VAL A 261 -8.39 -2.72 -10.90
N ALA A 262 -9.58 -2.97 -11.46
CA ALA A 262 -10.76 -2.14 -11.19
C ALA A 262 -11.14 -2.13 -9.70
N GLY A 263 -11.05 -3.27 -9.02
CA GLY A 263 -11.30 -3.37 -7.58
C GLY A 263 -10.29 -2.61 -6.71
N MET A 264 -9.06 -2.42 -7.18
CA MET A 264 -8.02 -1.68 -6.46
C MET A 264 -8.17 -0.16 -6.56
N GLU A 265 -8.96 0.37 -7.49
CA GLU A 265 -9.19 1.82 -7.63
C GLU A 265 -9.74 2.46 -6.34
N ILE A 266 -10.53 1.72 -5.56
CA ILE A 266 -11.04 2.20 -4.26
C ILE A 266 -9.92 2.54 -3.26
N MET A 267 -8.73 1.92 -3.38
CA MET A 267 -7.57 2.27 -2.56
C MET A 267 -6.99 3.64 -2.94
N ALA A 268 -7.13 4.06 -4.20
CA ALA A 268 -6.66 5.35 -4.66
C ALA A 268 -7.48 6.52 -4.07
N LEU A 269 -8.71 6.25 -3.62
CA LEU A 269 -9.57 7.23 -2.93
C LEU A 269 -9.07 7.61 -1.54
N ARG A 270 -8.17 6.83 -0.92
CA ARG A 270 -7.69 7.07 0.45
C ARG A 270 -8.82 7.31 1.45
N LEU A 271 -9.84 6.45 1.41
CA LEU A 271 -10.93 6.51 2.37
C LEU A 271 -10.36 6.36 3.80
N PRO A 272 -10.89 7.07 4.80
CA PRO A 272 -10.51 6.84 6.19
C PRO A 272 -10.70 5.36 6.55
N MET A 273 -9.73 4.77 7.26
CA MET A 273 -9.74 3.32 7.49
C MET A 273 -10.98 2.80 8.21
N TRP A 274 -11.60 3.62 9.08
CA TRP A 274 -12.86 3.25 9.72
C TRP A 274 -14.01 3.10 8.71
N LEU A 275 -14.05 3.94 7.68
CA LEU A 275 -15.11 3.93 6.66
C LEU A 275 -14.90 2.76 5.71
N LEU A 276 -13.66 2.60 5.23
CA LEU A 276 -13.28 1.48 4.38
C LEU A 276 -13.55 0.14 5.08
N ARG A 277 -13.15 0.01 6.34
CA ARG A 277 -13.37 -1.22 7.10
C ARG A 277 -14.85 -1.48 7.34
N LEU A 278 -15.62 -0.44 7.66
CA LEU A 278 -17.06 -0.58 7.82
C LEU A 278 -17.73 -1.02 6.51
N MET A 279 -17.34 -0.45 5.37
CA MET A 279 -17.86 -0.86 4.06
C MET A 279 -17.55 -2.33 3.77
N VAL A 280 -16.31 -2.77 4.00
CA VAL A 280 -15.90 -4.17 3.82
C VAL A 280 -16.67 -5.09 4.76
N ASP A 281 -16.71 -4.80 6.07
CA ASP A 281 -17.36 -5.66 7.05
C ASP A 281 -18.88 -5.77 6.85
N VAL A 282 -19.52 -4.73 6.30
CA VAL A 282 -20.96 -4.74 5.98
C VAL A 282 -21.24 -5.37 4.62
N ALA A 283 -20.37 -5.18 3.62
CA ALA A 283 -20.55 -5.73 2.28
C ALA A 283 -20.15 -7.21 2.20
N GLN A 284 -19.12 -7.64 2.92
CA GLN A 284 -18.57 -9.00 2.84
C GLN A 284 -19.62 -10.11 3.09
N PRO A 285 -20.57 -9.98 4.05
CA PRO A 285 -21.63 -10.97 4.23
C PRO A 285 -22.73 -10.93 3.15
N LEU A 286 -22.84 -9.82 2.41
CA LEU A 286 -23.85 -9.59 1.38
C LEU A 286 -23.36 -10.00 -0.02
N VAL A 287 -22.05 -10.13 -0.20
CA VAL A 287 -21.41 -10.66 -1.40
C VAL A 287 -21.20 -12.17 -1.19
N PRO A 288 -21.52 -13.04 -2.18
CA PRO A 288 -21.19 -14.46 -2.09
C PRO A 288 -19.72 -14.63 -1.71
N THR A 289 -19.47 -15.38 -0.63
CA THR A 289 -18.15 -15.57 -0.03
C THR A 289 -17.09 -15.92 -1.08
N GLU A 290 -15.88 -15.38 -0.90
CA GLU A 290 -14.65 -15.46 -1.71
C GLU A 290 -14.18 -16.87 -2.15
N GLU A 291 -14.96 -17.92 -1.93
CA GLU A 291 -14.74 -19.25 -2.48
C GLU A 291 -15.28 -19.45 -3.91
N SER A 292 -16.13 -18.57 -4.47
CA SER A 292 -16.86 -18.90 -5.71
C SER A 292 -16.69 -18.01 -6.94
N THR A 293 -15.97 -16.88 -6.91
CA THR A 293 -15.73 -16.08 -8.13
C THR A 293 -14.41 -15.29 -8.13
N GLY A 294 -13.87 -15.00 -9.32
CA GLY A 294 -12.85 -13.97 -9.51
C GLY A 294 -11.39 -14.39 -9.29
N PHE A 295 -10.51 -13.39 -9.13
CA PHE A 295 -9.08 -13.53 -8.92
C PHE A 295 -8.69 -14.35 -7.68
N LEU A 296 -9.47 -14.25 -6.60
CA LEU A 296 -9.19 -14.97 -5.35
C LEU A 296 -9.39 -16.47 -5.50
N ALA A 297 -10.49 -16.88 -6.15
CA ALA A 297 -10.75 -18.28 -6.45
C ALA A 297 -9.62 -18.87 -7.30
N PHE A 298 -9.13 -18.13 -8.30
CA PHE A 298 -7.98 -18.53 -9.10
C PHE A 298 -6.71 -18.73 -8.25
N CYS A 299 -6.41 -17.80 -7.34
CA CYS A 299 -5.25 -17.93 -6.45
C CYS A 299 -5.38 -19.16 -5.54
N HIS A 300 -6.55 -19.36 -4.93
CA HIS A 300 -6.83 -20.48 -4.04
C HIS A 300 -6.73 -21.82 -4.76
N GLU A 301 -7.39 -21.96 -5.91
CA GLU A 301 -7.41 -23.20 -6.69
C GLU A 301 -6.00 -23.59 -7.15
N ASN A 302 -5.21 -22.64 -7.66
CA ASN A 302 -3.86 -22.93 -8.12
C ASN A 302 -2.90 -23.20 -6.96
N LEU A 303 -3.08 -22.54 -5.81
CA LEU A 303 -2.31 -22.84 -4.61
C LEU A 303 -2.62 -24.27 -4.12
N ASP A 304 -3.89 -24.64 -4.07
CA ASP A 304 -4.33 -25.99 -3.65
C ASP A 304 -3.80 -27.07 -4.64
N LYS A 305 -3.84 -26.79 -5.95
CA LYS A 305 -3.22 -27.66 -6.97
C LYS A 305 -1.71 -27.80 -6.76
N MET A 306 -1.01 -26.70 -6.47
CA MET A 306 0.42 -26.72 -6.20
C MET A 306 0.71 -27.52 -4.92
N MET A 307 -0.10 -27.38 -3.88
CA MET A 307 0.02 -28.15 -2.64
C MET A 307 -0.11 -29.65 -2.88
N ASN A 308 -1.01 -30.07 -3.75
CA ASN A 308 -1.24 -31.48 -4.06
C ASN A 308 -0.30 -32.06 -5.14
N ASN A 309 0.58 -31.24 -5.72
CA ASN A 309 1.49 -31.67 -6.79
C ASN A 309 2.85 -32.13 -6.24
N GLU A 310 3.10 -33.45 -6.23
CA GLU A 310 4.38 -34.02 -5.78
C GLU A 310 5.59 -33.51 -6.59
N LYS A 311 5.39 -33.08 -7.84
CA LYS A 311 6.45 -32.54 -8.70
C LYS A 311 6.79 -31.07 -8.41
N ARG A 312 6.09 -30.40 -7.50
CA ARG A 312 6.31 -28.98 -7.16
C ARG A 312 7.75 -28.67 -6.73
N PHE A 313 8.44 -29.64 -6.13
CA PHE A 313 9.85 -29.48 -5.70
C PHE A 313 10.83 -29.42 -6.88
N ARG A 314 10.44 -29.88 -8.08
CA ARG A 314 11.27 -29.83 -9.28
C ARG A 314 11.30 -28.45 -9.95
N ARG A 315 10.34 -27.59 -9.60
CA ARG A 315 10.20 -26.23 -10.15
C ARG A 315 9.91 -25.26 -9.01
N PRO A 316 10.96 -24.75 -8.33
CA PRO A 316 10.80 -23.90 -7.16
C PRO A 316 9.88 -22.70 -7.45
N SER A 317 8.91 -22.45 -6.58
CA SER A 317 8.04 -21.28 -6.62
C SER A 317 8.39 -20.31 -5.49
N LEU A 318 7.93 -19.06 -5.59
CA LEU A 318 8.05 -18.07 -4.51
C LEU A 318 7.35 -18.53 -3.23
N MET A 319 6.30 -19.35 -3.38
CA MET A 319 5.54 -19.92 -2.26
C MET A 319 6.19 -21.17 -1.66
N ALA A 320 7.20 -21.76 -2.29
CA ALA A 320 7.81 -23.02 -1.85
C ALA A 320 8.38 -22.96 -0.40
N PRO A 321 9.07 -21.90 0.05
CA PRO A 321 9.53 -21.80 1.43
C PRO A 321 8.38 -21.71 2.44
N LEU A 322 7.29 -21.02 2.08
CA LEU A 322 6.11 -20.88 2.93
C LEU A 322 5.36 -22.20 3.06
N LEU A 323 5.21 -22.91 1.96
CA LEU A 323 4.65 -24.26 1.92
C LEU A 323 5.45 -25.24 2.78
N ALA A 324 6.78 -25.25 2.60
CA ALA A 324 7.66 -26.13 3.37
C ALA A 324 7.59 -25.83 4.87
N HIS A 325 7.38 -24.58 5.27
CA HIS A 325 7.14 -24.22 6.67
C HIS A 325 5.76 -24.69 7.13
N TYR A 326 4.71 -24.41 6.37
CA TYR A 326 3.33 -24.82 6.66
C TYR A 326 3.19 -26.33 6.89
N GLU A 327 3.87 -27.15 6.08
CA GLU A 327 3.83 -28.61 6.19
C GLU A 327 4.55 -29.15 7.42
N LYS A 328 5.55 -28.43 7.92
CA LYS A 328 6.26 -28.79 9.16
C LYS A 328 5.47 -28.43 10.42
N LEU A 329 4.46 -27.56 10.32
CA LEU A 329 3.63 -27.18 11.46
C LEU A 329 2.70 -28.34 11.87
N PRO A 330 2.43 -28.50 13.18
CA PRO A 330 1.37 -29.37 13.66
C PRO A 330 0.02 -29.02 13.01
N PRO A 331 -0.87 -30.00 12.75
CA PRO A 331 -2.17 -29.73 12.14
C PRO A 331 -3.00 -28.64 12.84
N SER A 332 -2.88 -28.51 14.16
CA SER A 332 -3.56 -27.47 14.96
C SER A 332 -3.04 -26.05 14.74
N GLN A 333 -1.86 -25.88 14.13
CA GLN A 333 -1.22 -24.59 13.86
C GLN A 333 -1.21 -24.24 12.36
N ARG A 334 -1.75 -25.12 11.51
CA ARG A 334 -1.82 -24.92 10.07
C ARG A 334 -3.01 -24.00 9.75
N ASP A 335 -2.68 -22.78 9.34
CA ASP A 335 -3.67 -21.83 8.83
C ASP A 335 -3.47 -21.62 7.32
N ILE A 336 -4.34 -22.25 6.53
CA ILE A 336 -4.31 -22.15 5.07
C ILE A 336 -4.70 -20.75 4.58
N SER A 337 -5.53 -20.03 5.32
CA SER A 337 -5.99 -18.70 4.94
C SER A 337 -4.82 -17.72 4.89
N VAL A 338 -3.90 -17.85 5.83
CA VAL A 338 -2.69 -17.02 5.90
C VAL A 338 -1.77 -17.27 4.70
N LEU A 339 -1.62 -18.52 4.25
CA LEU A 339 -0.82 -18.86 3.07
C LEU A 339 -1.49 -18.37 1.78
N ARG A 340 -2.81 -18.52 1.66
CA ARG A 340 -3.61 -17.99 0.55
C ARG A 340 -3.46 -16.48 0.41
N ASN A 341 -3.44 -15.75 1.53
CA ASN A 341 -3.29 -14.30 1.52
C ASN A 341 -1.91 -13.84 1.06
N ASP A 342 -0.80 -14.47 1.48
CA ASP A 342 0.48 -14.07 0.90
C ASP A 342 0.83 -14.64 -0.47
N CYS A 343 0.11 -15.64 -0.95
CA CYS A 343 0.04 -15.93 -2.39
C CYS A 343 -0.59 -14.77 -3.17
N ARG A 344 -1.79 -14.33 -2.75
CA ARG A 344 -2.50 -13.18 -3.36
C ARG A 344 -1.61 -11.93 -3.33
N PHE A 345 -1.03 -11.62 -2.17
CA PHE A 345 -0.16 -10.46 -1.99
C PHE A 345 1.06 -10.49 -2.91
N ALA A 346 1.70 -11.66 -3.10
CA ALA A 346 2.85 -11.81 -3.98
C ALA A 346 2.55 -11.41 -5.42
N ILE A 347 1.41 -11.86 -5.95
CA ILE A 347 1.00 -11.58 -7.33
C ILE A 347 0.66 -10.10 -7.48
N ILE A 348 -0.14 -9.54 -6.56
CA ILE A 348 -0.56 -8.13 -6.65
C ILE A 348 0.64 -7.19 -6.50
N ALA A 349 1.40 -7.34 -5.42
CA ALA A 349 2.49 -6.42 -5.09
C ALA A 349 3.65 -6.50 -6.09
N GLY A 350 3.93 -7.69 -6.63
CA GLY A 350 5.03 -7.89 -7.59
C GLY A 350 4.69 -7.54 -9.03
N SER A 351 3.44 -7.76 -9.48
CA SER A 351 3.10 -7.55 -10.89
C SER A 351 2.91 -6.07 -11.22
N ASP A 352 2.05 -5.38 -10.44
CA ASP A 352 1.64 -4.00 -10.74
C ASP A 352 2.83 -3.01 -10.65
N THR A 353 3.70 -3.20 -9.65
CA THR A 353 4.86 -2.33 -9.44
C THR A 353 5.93 -2.49 -10.53
N VAL A 354 6.17 -3.73 -10.98
CA VAL A 354 7.12 -4.03 -12.07
C VAL A 354 6.56 -3.54 -13.40
N ALA A 355 5.28 -3.76 -13.68
CA ALA A 355 4.61 -3.27 -14.88
C ALA A 355 4.73 -1.75 -15.01
N ALA A 356 4.36 -1.00 -13.96
CA ALA A 356 4.47 0.45 -13.95
C ALA A 356 5.91 0.93 -14.19
N THR A 357 6.89 0.29 -13.55
CA THR A 357 8.31 0.64 -13.70
C THR A 357 8.79 0.40 -15.13
N LEU A 358 8.48 -0.76 -15.71
CA LEU A 358 8.86 -1.10 -17.09
C LEU A 358 8.21 -0.15 -18.10
N ALA A 359 6.93 0.18 -17.93
CA ALA A 359 6.24 1.14 -18.79
C ALA A 359 6.96 2.49 -18.82
N PHE A 360 7.38 3.02 -17.66
CA PHE A 360 8.13 4.26 -17.60
C PHE A 360 9.57 4.15 -18.11
N ILE A 361 10.23 3.00 -17.95
CA ILE A 361 11.55 2.76 -18.58
C ILE A 361 11.42 2.87 -20.09
N PHE A 362 10.44 2.20 -20.70
CA PHE A 362 10.20 2.29 -22.15
C PHE A 362 9.81 3.69 -22.59
N PHE A 363 8.99 4.41 -21.82
CA PHE A 363 8.66 5.81 -22.07
C PHE A 363 9.92 6.70 -22.12
N TYR A 364 10.82 6.60 -21.13
CA TYR A 364 12.04 7.39 -21.13
C TYR A 364 13.02 6.98 -22.21
N ILE A 365 13.19 5.69 -22.49
CA ILE A 365 14.05 5.21 -23.59
C ILE A 365 13.53 5.70 -24.94
N ALA A 366 12.21 5.71 -25.16
CA ALA A 366 11.59 6.20 -26.38
C ALA A 366 11.79 7.72 -26.54
N ARG A 367 11.69 8.48 -25.45
CA ARG A 367 11.87 9.94 -25.41
C ARG A 367 13.35 10.36 -25.51
N HIS A 368 14.25 9.54 -24.99
CA HIS A 368 15.69 9.80 -24.86
C HIS A 368 16.51 8.70 -25.57
N GLN A 369 16.52 8.76 -26.90
CA GLN A 369 17.15 7.73 -27.74
C GLN A 369 18.67 7.58 -27.50
N GLU A 370 19.33 8.59 -26.94
CA GLU A 370 20.71 8.52 -26.43
C GLU A 370 20.89 7.47 -25.34
N HIS A 371 19.97 7.38 -24.38
CA HIS A 371 20.02 6.36 -23.32
C HIS A 371 19.76 4.97 -23.90
N GLY A 372 18.81 4.86 -24.83
CA GLY A 372 18.58 3.61 -25.56
C GLY A 372 19.82 3.10 -26.32
N ARG A 373 20.59 4.00 -26.94
CA ARG A 373 21.87 3.67 -27.58
C ARG A 373 22.92 3.20 -26.57
N LYS A 374 23.11 3.93 -25.47
CA LYS A 374 24.07 3.56 -24.41
C LYS A 374 23.77 2.18 -23.81
N VAL A 375 22.51 1.91 -23.48
CA VAL A 375 22.09 0.58 -22.99
C VAL A 375 22.39 -0.49 -24.04
N ARG A 376 22.08 -0.24 -25.31
CA ARG A 376 22.35 -1.19 -26.40
C ARG A 376 23.85 -1.48 -26.56
N ASP A 377 24.69 -0.45 -26.53
CA ASP A 377 26.14 -0.58 -26.67
C ASP A 377 26.76 -1.34 -25.48
N GLU A 378 26.27 -1.06 -24.27
CA GLU A 378 26.62 -1.77 -23.04
C GLU A 378 26.25 -3.26 -23.14
N LEU A 379 25.01 -3.57 -23.51
CA LEU A 379 24.53 -4.96 -23.65
C LEU A 379 25.21 -5.71 -24.80
N HIS A 380 25.51 -5.08 -25.94
CA HIS A 380 26.27 -5.72 -27.02
C HIS A 380 27.70 -6.07 -26.58
N SER A 381 28.32 -5.23 -25.75
CA SER A 381 29.66 -5.48 -25.24
C SER A 381 29.65 -6.65 -24.25
N LEU A 382 28.65 -6.73 -23.38
CA LEU A 382 28.44 -7.88 -22.48
C LEU A 382 28.17 -9.17 -23.26
N LYS A 383 27.32 -9.13 -24.29
CA LYS A 383 27.05 -10.30 -25.14
C LYS A 383 28.31 -10.81 -25.84
N ARG A 384 29.15 -9.91 -26.36
CA ARG A 384 30.43 -10.28 -26.97
C ARG A 384 31.40 -10.92 -25.97
N ALA A 385 31.45 -10.40 -24.74
CA ALA A 385 32.28 -10.96 -23.68
C ALA A 385 31.80 -12.34 -23.22
N HIS A 386 30.50 -12.60 -23.28
CA HIS A 386 29.88 -13.88 -22.87
C HIS A 386 30.08 -14.99 -23.93
N GLY A 387 30.28 -14.65 -25.21
CA GLY A 387 30.44 -15.60 -26.30
C GLY A 387 29.12 -16.25 -26.77
N ASN A 388 29.19 -17.14 -27.77
CA ASN A 388 28.04 -17.92 -28.27
C ASN A 388 27.77 -19.16 -27.37
N GLN A 389 27.55 -18.97 -26.08
CA GLN A 389 27.17 -20.08 -25.19
C GLN A 389 25.67 -20.40 -25.33
N GLU A 390 25.30 -21.68 -25.21
CA GLU A 390 23.90 -22.11 -25.10
C GLU A 390 23.36 -21.74 -23.71
N GLY A 391 22.28 -20.93 -23.66
CA GLY A 391 21.70 -20.45 -22.39
C GLY A 391 20.88 -19.16 -22.54
N PRO A 392 20.38 -18.58 -21.42
CA PRO A 392 19.72 -17.28 -21.43
C PRO A 392 20.63 -16.19 -22.01
N LEU A 393 20.03 -15.20 -22.68
CA LEU A 393 20.75 -14.15 -23.44
C LEU A 393 21.78 -13.36 -22.61
N PHE A 394 21.55 -13.24 -21.29
CA PHE A 394 22.46 -12.60 -20.35
C PHE A 394 22.40 -13.33 -18.99
N ASP A 395 23.56 -13.71 -18.44
CA ASP A 395 23.68 -14.18 -17.05
C ASP A 395 23.49 -13.03 -16.05
N HIS A 396 22.89 -13.30 -14.88
CA HIS A 396 22.65 -12.32 -13.82
C HIS A 396 23.90 -11.52 -13.43
N ARG A 397 25.06 -12.17 -13.28
CA ARG A 397 26.30 -11.46 -12.92
C ARG A 397 26.76 -10.49 -14.00
N SER A 398 26.43 -10.79 -15.26
CA SER A 398 26.79 -9.93 -16.39
C SER A 398 25.95 -8.64 -16.37
N ILE A 399 24.64 -8.74 -16.12
CA ILE A 399 23.75 -7.57 -16.07
C ILE A 399 23.92 -6.72 -14.80
N MET A 400 24.43 -7.29 -13.70
CA MET A 400 24.78 -6.51 -12.50
C MET A 400 25.84 -5.44 -12.80
N ASN A 401 26.71 -5.67 -13.79
CA ASN A 401 27.75 -4.73 -14.21
C ASN A 401 27.30 -3.80 -15.35
N ALA A 402 26.04 -3.89 -15.80
CA ALA A 402 25.47 -2.97 -16.77
C ALA A 402 25.10 -1.65 -16.08
N HIS A 403 26.11 -0.80 -15.82
CA HIS A 403 25.97 0.43 -15.05
C HIS A 403 24.90 1.37 -15.62
N HIS A 404 24.84 1.53 -16.95
CA HIS A 404 23.87 2.46 -17.55
C HIS A 404 22.44 1.88 -17.52
N LEU A 405 22.27 0.58 -17.75
CA LEU A 405 20.97 -0.09 -17.59
C LEU A 405 20.44 0.05 -16.16
N ASN A 406 21.25 -0.28 -15.15
CA ASN A 406 20.86 -0.17 -13.75
C ASN A 406 20.60 1.30 -13.36
N ALA A 407 21.34 2.24 -13.93
CA ALA A 407 21.09 3.66 -13.75
C ALA A 407 19.76 4.12 -14.34
N VAL A 408 19.36 3.62 -15.52
CA VAL A 408 18.04 3.89 -16.13
C VAL A 408 16.91 3.37 -15.25
N ILE A 409 17.07 2.18 -14.66
CA ILE A 409 16.10 1.61 -13.72
C ILE A 409 15.98 2.50 -12.48
N ASN A 410 17.12 2.84 -11.84
CA ASN A 410 17.13 3.67 -10.64
C ASN A 410 16.57 5.07 -10.88
N GLU A 411 16.90 5.68 -12.02
CA GLU A 411 16.40 6.99 -12.39
C GLU A 411 14.90 6.99 -12.67
N THR A 412 14.40 5.90 -13.26
CA THR A 412 12.97 5.70 -13.45
C THR A 412 12.25 5.57 -12.12
N LEU A 413 12.78 4.75 -11.19
CA LEU A 413 12.22 4.57 -9.85
C LEU A 413 12.26 5.86 -9.01
N ARG A 414 13.27 6.71 -9.21
CA ARG A 414 13.35 8.04 -8.57
C ARG A 414 12.20 8.95 -9.02
N LEU A 415 11.93 9.01 -10.32
CA LEU A 415 10.90 9.87 -10.88
C LEU A 415 9.50 9.27 -10.77
N HIS A 416 9.35 7.97 -10.90
CA HIS A 416 8.06 7.29 -10.87
C HIS A 416 8.09 6.13 -9.88
N PRO A 417 8.23 6.41 -8.58
CA PRO A 417 8.21 5.36 -7.55
C PRO A 417 6.81 4.73 -7.49
N PRO A 418 6.64 3.44 -7.82
CA PRO A 418 5.33 2.79 -7.78
C PRO A 418 4.71 2.81 -6.38
N ALA A 419 5.55 2.65 -5.35
CA ALA A 419 5.16 2.71 -3.94
C ALA A 419 5.61 4.03 -3.27
N SER A 420 4.88 5.13 -3.52
CA SER A 420 5.32 6.47 -3.13
C SER A 420 4.91 6.95 -1.73
N THR A 421 4.08 6.19 -1.01
CA THR A 421 3.30 6.68 0.16
C THR A 421 3.10 5.64 1.26
N ASN A 422 4.18 4.97 1.68
CA ASN A 422 4.11 3.97 2.74
C ASN A 422 3.87 4.64 4.10
N MET A 423 2.68 4.47 4.70
CA MET A 423 2.35 5.12 5.95
C MET A 423 2.92 4.40 7.17
N ARG A 424 3.32 5.20 8.15
CA ARG A 424 3.89 4.83 9.43
C ARG A 424 3.19 5.59 10.55
N VAL A 425 3.32 5.10 11.77
CA VAL A 425 2.90 5.81 12.99
C VAL A 425 4.14 6.08 13.82
N THR A 426 4.30 7.35 14.23
CA THR A 426 5.40 7.78 15.11
C THR A 426 5.29 7.10 16.48
N PRO A 427 6.42 6.82 17.16
CA PRO A 427 6.37 6.24 18.49
C PRO A 427 5.74 7.24 19.49
N PRO A 428 5.23 6.81 20.65
CA PRO A 428 4.53 7.69 21.60
C PRO A 428 5.32 8.93 22.03
N GLU A 429 6.64 8.81 22.14
CA GLU A 429 7.59 9.88 22.46
C GLU A 429 7.83 10.88 21.31
N GLY A 430 7.31 10.62 20.11
CA GLY A 430 7.61 11.40 18.91
C GLY A 430 8.96 11.06 18.29
N LEU A 431 9.37 11.81 17.27
CA LEU A 431 10.68 11.64 16.64
C LEU A 431 11.17 12.94 16.00
N MET A 432 12.47 13.02 15.74
CA MET A 432 13.09 14.13 15.01
C MET A 432 13.24 13.79 13.52
N VAL A 433 12.95 14.76 12.66
CA VAL A 433 13.31 14.73 11.23
C VAL A 433 14.08 16.00 10.90
N GLY A 434 15.40 15.89 10.77
CA GLY A 434 16.27 17.05 10.80
C GLY A 434 16.08 17.80 12.11
N ASP A 435 15.80 19.10 12.04
CA ASP A 435 15.58 19.96 13.21
C ASP A 435 14.11 20.04 13.64
N THR A 436 13.22 19.28 13.00
CA THR A 436 11.77 19.33 13.26
C THR A 436 11.31 18.16 14.13
N PHE A 437 10.74 18.46 15.29
CA PHE A 437 10.09 17.47 16.15
C PHE A 437 8.68 17.12 15.67
N ILE A 438 8.43 15.84 15.41
CA ILE A 438 7.11 15.29 15.07
C ILE A 438 6.52 14.62 16.32
N PRO A 439 5.33 15.03 16.78
CA PRO A 439 4.66 14.42 17.93
C PRO A 439 4.40 12.93 17.77
N GLY A 440 4.25 12.23 18.89
CA GLY A 440 3.97 10.80 18.91
C GLY A 440 2.55 10.42 18.51
N ASN A 441 2.37 9.17 18.11
CA ASN A 441 1.08 8.61 17.64
C ASN A 441 0.47 9.34 16.45
N MET A 442 1.30 9.87 15.55
CA MET A 442 0.89 10.56 14.34
C MET A 442 1.11 9.65 13.13
N THR A 443 0.16 9.64 12.19
CA THR A 443 0.36 8.98 10.90
C THR A 443 1.27 9.85 10.05
N VAL A 444 2.36 9.28 9.55
CA VAL A 444 3.36 9.96 8.72
C VAL A 444 3.66 9.13 7.48
N PHE A 445 4.00 9.79 6.38
CA PHE A 445 4.63 9.14 5.22
C PHE A 445 5.58 10.11 4.53
N SER A 446 6.65 9.58 3.95
CA SER A 446 7.53 10.34 3.06
C SER A 446 6.97 10.32 1.65
N SER A 447 6.70 11.47 1.03
CA SER A 447 6.32 11.52 -0.39
C SER A 447 7.55 11.29 -1.26
N GLN A 448 7.78 10.06 -1.70
CA GLN A 448 8.91 9.71 -2.57
C GLN A 448 8.83 10.46 -3.91
N TYR A 449 7.62 10.75 -4.40
CA TYR A 449 7.43 11.49 -5.65
C TYR A 449 7.95 12.92 -5.56
N VAL A 450 7.71 13.60 -4.42
CA VAL A 450 8.19 14.96 -4.15
C VAL A 450 9.68 14.95 -3.85
N ILE A 451 10.15 14.04 -2.98
CA ILE A 451 11.57 13.92 -2.62
C ILE A 451 12.42 13.60 -3.85
N GLY A 452 11.93 12.70 -4.70
CA GLY A 452 12.53 12.36 -5.99
C GLY A 452 12.76 13.58 -6.87
N ARG A 453 11.88 14.59 -6.82
CA ARG A 453 11.94 15.83 -7.62
C ARG A 453 12.44 17.06 -6.85
N SER A 454 13.07 16.87 -5.70
CA SER A 454 13.56 18.00 -4.91
C SER A 454 14.99 18.38 -5.30
N GLU A 455 15.20 19.65 -5.67
CA GLU A 455 16.55 20.23 -5.88
C GLU A 455 17.40 20.25 -4.60
N ALA A 456 16.79 20.07 -3.42
CA ALA A 456 17.54 19.86 -2.20
C ALA A 456 18.27 18.49 -2.18
N VAL A 457 17.82 17.53 -2.99
CA VAL A 457 18.28 16.14 -2.97
C VAL A 457 19.01 15.77 -4.27
N TYR A 458 18.48 16.20 -5.42
CA TYR A 458 19.04 15.88 -6.73
C TYR A 458 19.26 17.17 -7.53
N GLU A 459 20.43 17.35 -8.11
CA GLU A 459 20.65 18.42 -9.09
C GLU A 459 19.87 18.12 -10.37
N LYS A 460 19.15 19.11 -10.90
CA LYS A 460 18.24 18.95 -12.05
C LYS A 460 17.25 17.82 -11.77
N ALA A 461 16.51 17.96 -10.67
CA ALA A 461 15.69 16.92 -10.09
C ALA A 461 14.51 16.51 -10.99
N GLU A 462 14.03 17.39 -11.85
CA GLU A 462 12.95 17.05 -12.80
C GLU A 462 13.46 16.34 -14.07
N ASP A 463 14.75 16.45 -14.38
CA ASP A 463 15.36 15.87 -15.58
C ASP A 463 15.64 14.37 -15.38
N PHE A 464 15.52 13.61 -16.47
CA PHE A 464 15.94 12.21 -16.53
C PHE A 464 17.44 12.15 -16.83
N VAL A 465 18.26 11.90 -15.81
CA VAL A 465 19.73 11.83 -15.91
C VAL A 465 20.27 10.57 -15.24
N PRO A 466 20.23 9.40 -15.91
CA PRO A 466 20.79 8.14 -15.40
C PRO A 466 22.25 8.28 -14.92
N GLU A 467 23.05 9.12 -15.55
CA GLU A 467 24.45 9.35 -15.22
C GLU A 467 24.70 9.67 -13.74
N ARG A 468 23.72 10.24 -13.03
CA ARG A 468 23.81 10.53 -11.59
C ARG A 468 24.08 9.31 -10.72
N TRP A 469 23.76 8.11 -11.21
CA TRP A 469 23.90 6.86 -10.45
C TRP A 469 25.27 6.21 -10.57
N TYR A 470 26.13 6.66 -11.50
CA TYR A 470 27.44 6.04 -11.71
C TYR A 470 28.55 7.04 -12.10
N SER A 471 28.33 7.90 -13.10
CA SER A 471 29.38 8.78 -13.64
C SER A 471 29.37 10.19 -13.07
N LYS A 472 28.23 10.61 -12.49
CA LYS A 472 28.04 11.93 -11.86
C LYS A 472 27.42 11.81 -10.45
N PRO A 473 28.02 11.02 -9.54
CA PRO A 473 27.46 10.77 -8.22
C PRO A 473 27.26 12.03 -7.36
N GLU A 474 27.98 13.11 -7.65
CA GLU A 474 27.87 14.42 -7.02
C GLU A 474 26.52 15.12 -7.27
N MET A 475 25.79 14.73 -8.33
CA MET A 475 24.44 15.24 -8.61
C MET A 475 23.40 14.74 -7.59
N ILE A 476 23.76 13.81 -6.69
CA ILE A 476 22.92 13.35 -5.58
C ILE A 476 23.48 13.95 -4.29
N ARG A 477 22.82 15.02 -3.81
CA ARG A 477 23.22 15.78 -2.62
C ARG A 477 22.94 15.01 -1.33
N GLU A 478 21.81 14.27 -1.30
CA GLU A 478 21.40 13.51 -0.13
C GLU A 478 20.86 12.12 -0.52
N ARG A 479 21.72 11.11 -0.41
CA ARG A 479 21.38 9.73 -0.82
C ARG A 479 20.29 9.11 0.03
N ALA A 480 20.12 9.56 1.28
CA ALA A 480 19.10 9.02 2.18
C ALA A 480 17.67 9.28 1.67
N GLY A 481 17.49 10.27 0.77
CA GLY A 481 16.19 10.55 0.13
C GLY A 481 15.77 9.52 -0.93
N TYR A 482 16.65 8.60 -1.34
CA TYR A 482 16.32 7.57 -2.33
C TYR A 482 15.90 6.26 -1.64
N ALA A 483 14.60 5.94 -1.68
CA ALA A 483 14.09 4.68 -1.15
C ALA A 483 12.87 4.16 -1.92
N PRO A 484 13.01 3.80 -3.21
CA PRO A 484 11.91 3.28 -4.01
C PRO A 484 11.33 1.96 -3.46
N PHE A 485 12.15 1.21 -2.71
CA PHE A 485 11.75 -0.01 -2.01
C PHE A 485 11.63 0.17 -0.49
N SER A 486 11.54 1.42 -0.01
CA SER A 486 11.69 1.78 1.41
C SER A 486 13.06 1.32 1.98
N THR A 487 13.34 1.68 3.23
CA THR A 487 14.48 1.16 3.99
C THR A 487 14.03 0.33 5.20
N GLY A 488 14.98 -0.22 5.96
CA GLY A 488 14.77 -0.73 7.32
C GLY A 488 14.25 -2.15 7.48
N THR A 489 14.12 -2.57 8.74
CA THR A 489 13.78 -3.95 9.16
C THR A 489 12.32 -4.34 8.93
N LEU A 490 11.43 -3.35 8.74
CA LEU A 490 10.00 -3.59 8.48
C LEU A 490 9.64 -3.63 6.99
N LEU A 491 10.58 -3.32 6.08
CA LEU A 491 10.34 -3.26 4.63
C LEU A 491 11.54 -3.63 3.72
N ARG A 492 12.64 -4.21 4.22
CA ARG A 492 13.56 -4.99 3.33
C ARG A 492 12.87 -6.30 2.83
N THR A 493 11.62 -6.21 2.42
CA THR A 493 10.98 -7.07 1.42
C THR A 493 11.28 -6.47 0.04
N SER A 494 12.55 -6.14 -0.23
CA SER A 494 13.07 -6.07 -1.60
C SER A 494 12.68 -7.32 -2.39
N CYS A 495 12.48 -8.43 -1.67
CA CYS A 495 11.71 -9.60 -2.08
C CYS A 495 10.65 -9.34 -3.17
N PHE A 496 9.66 -8.46 -2.98
CA PHE A 496 8.55 -8.38 -3.95
C PHE A 496 8.72 -7.37 -5.08
N VAL A 497 9.85 -6.65 -5.16
CA VAL A 497 10.03 -5.57 -6.15
C VAL A 497 11.44 -5.60 -6.76
N ILE A 498 12.05 -6.78 -6.86
CA ILE A 498 13.29 -6.98 -7.62
C ILE A 498 12.95 -7.35 -9.06
#